data_AF-A0A969L766-F1
#
_entry.id   AF-A0A969L766-F1
#
_cell.length_a   1.000
_cell.length_b   1.000
_cell.length_c   1.000
_cell.angle_alpha   90.00
_cell.angle_beta   90.00
_cell.angle_gamma   90.00
#
_symmetry.space_group_name_H-M   'P 1'
#
loop_
_entity.id
_entity.type
_entity.pdbx_description
1 polymer ?
#
loop_
_entity_poly.entity_id
_entity_poly.type
_entity_poly.pdbx_seq_one_letter_code
_entity_poly.pdbx_strand_id
1 'polypeptide(L)'
;MANYGVLFLSLRPSLTPLLQKIPHHRSPVVLPTQDEARWLSDLPLEQVLSLLRPYPADEMNAYPIDKAIKSPKAQGPHLMQALGPPLAE
;
A
#
# COMPACT_ATOMS: atom_id res chain seq x y z
N MET A 1 4.20 28.06 12.57
CA MET A 1 3.70 26.67 12.58
C MET A 1 4.14 26.04 11.28
N ALA A 2 5.08 25.10 11.33
CA ALA A 2 5.57 24.45 10.12
C ALA A 2 4.52 23.44 9.64
N ASN A 3 3.91 23.72 8.49
CA ASN A 3 3.12 22.73 7.77
C ASN A 3 4.08 21.73 7.14
N TYR A 4 4.31 20.61 7.81
CA TYR A 4 5.02 19.48 7.21
C TYR A 4 4.09 18.83 6.19
N GLY A 5 4.28 19.15 4.92
CA GLY A 5 3.66 18.39 3.84
C GLY A 5 4.33 17.03 3.76
N VAL A 6 3.57 15.96 4.00
CA VAL A 6 4.03 14.60 3.69
C VAL A 6 4.17 14.51 2.18
N LEU A 7 5.39 14.55 1.69
CA LEU A 7 5.71 14.23 0.31
C LEU A 7 5.45 12.73 0.14
N PHE A 8 4.26 12.35 -0.35
CA PHE A 8 4.05 11.01 -0.90
C PHE A 8 4.89 10.90 -2.17
N LEU A 9 6.17 10.56 -2.00
CA LEU A 9 7.00 10.13 -3.10
C LEU A 9 6.34 8.89 -3.70
N SER A 10 5.73 9.05 -4.89
CA SER A 10 5.24 7.94 -5.72
C SER A 10 6.43 7.18 -6.29
N LEU A 11 7.21 6.54 -5.42
CA LEU A 11 8.27 5.61 -5.77
C LEU A 11 7.54 4.35 -6.24
N ARG A 12 7.78 3.95 -7.49
CA ARG A 12 7.05 2.88 -8.17
C ARG A 12 7.81 1.56 -8.00
N PRO A 13 7.54 0.75 -6.95
CA PRO A 13 7.92 -0.65 -7.03
C PRO A 13 7.16 -1.32 -8.19
N SER A 14 7.76 -2.33 -8.81
CA SER A 14 7.06 -3.15 -9.81
C SER A 14 5.77 -3.72 -9.22
N LEU A 15 4.72 -3.81 -10.03
CA LEU A 15 3.45 -4.39 -9.59
C LEU A 15 3.65 -5.87 -9.27
N THR A 16 3.29 -6.25 -8.06
CA THR A 16 3.25 -7.66 -7.65
C THR A 16 2.14 -8.39 -8.43
N PRO A 17 2.21 -9.71 -8.63
CA PRO A 17 1.20 -10.45 -9.40
C PRO A 17 -0.24 -10.21 -8.92
N LEU A 18 -0.44 -10.11 -7.60
CA LEU A 18 -1.76 -9.79 -7.02
C LEU A 18 -2.25 -8.41 -7.44
N LEU A 19 -1.40 -7.38 -7.39
CA LEU A 19 -1.79 -6.01 -7.73
C LEU A 19 -2.02 -5.82 -9.23
N GLN A 20 -1.41 -6.65 -10.09
CA GLN A 20 -1.68 -6.66 -11.53
C GLN A 20 -3.13 -7.10 -11.84
N LYS A 21 -3.78 -7.85 -10.94
CA LYS A 21 -5.20 -8.24 -11.09
C LYS A 21 -6.17 -7.08 -10.81
N ILE A 22 -5.69 -5.95 -10.27
CA ILE A 22 -6.48 -4.76 -9.94
C ILE A 22 -6.22 -3.70 -11.02
N PRO A 23 -7.24 -2.98 -11.53
CA PRO A 23 -7.06 -1.98 -12.60
C PRO A 23 -6.38 -0.70 -12.08
N HIS A 24 -5.11 -0.80 -11.70
CA HIS A 24 -4.31 0.30 -11.19
C HIS A 24 -2.83 0.12 -11.54
N HIS A 25 -2.18 1.20 -11.97
CA HIS A 25 -0.79 1.16 -12.47
C HIS A 25 0.27 1.44 -11.39
N ARG A 26 -0.13 1.58 -10.13
CA ARG A 26 0.78 1.90 -9.01
C ARG A 26 0.52 1.02 -7.82
N SER A 27 1.59 0.65 -7.13
CA SER A 27 1.57 0.02 -5.81
C SER A 27 2.12 1.00 -4.78
N PRO A 28 1.56 1.06 -3.56
CA PRO A 28 2.27 1.66 -2.45
C PRO A 28 3.56 0.87 -2.14
N VAL A 29 4.51 1.52 -1.47
CA VAL A 29 5.59 0.83 -0.77
C VAL A 29 5.04 0.45 0.60
N VAL A 30 4.95 -0.85 0.86
CA VAL A 30 4.62 -1.39 2.18
C VAL A 30 5.93 -1.87 2.79
N LEU A 31 6.21 -1.48 4.03
CA LEU A 31 7.41 -1.87 4.75
C LEU A 31 7.10 -3.07 5.65
N PRO A 32 7.96 -4.10 5.68
CA PRO A 32 7.91 -5.11 6.73
C PRO A 32 8.13 -4.46 8.09
N THR A 33 7.48 -4.98 9.14
CA THR A 33 7.56 -4.40 10.50
C THR A 33 9.00 -4.25 11.00
N GLN A 34 9.88 -5.19 10.65
CA GLN A 34 11.31 -5.13 11.02
C GLN A 34 12.07 -3.93 10.44
N ASP A 35 11.57 -3.33 9.35
CA ASP A 35 12.19 -2.18 8.69
C ASP A 35 11.56 -0.84 9.13
N GLU A 36 10.49 -0.83 9.95
CA GLU A 36 9.82 0.40 10.41
C GLU A 36 10.77 1.34 11.19
N ALA A 37 11.53 0.78 12.14
CA ALA A 37 12.48 1.55 12.94
C ALA A 37 13.58 2.16 12.08
N ARG A 38 14.02 1.42 11.05
CA ARG A 38 15.02 1.88 10.06
C ARG A 38 14.46 3.02 9.23
N TRP A 39 13.23 2.89 8.75
CA TRP A 39 12.54 3.92 7.97
C TRP A 39 12.39 5.25 8.71
N LEU A 40 12.15 5.21 10.03
CA LEU A 40 12.01 6.40 10.87
C LEU A 40 13.35 6.98 11.34
N SER A 41 14.47 6.36 11.01
CA SER A 41 15.81 6.79 11.43
C SER A 41 16.51 7.64 10.37
N ASP A 42 17.59 8.32 10.76
CA ASP A 42 18.39 9.15 9.86
C ASP A 42 19.37 8.27 9.04
N LEU A 43 18.82 7.59 8.03
CA LEU A 43 19.59 6.73 7.13
C LEU A 43 20.12 7.53 5.92
N PRO A 44 21.34 7.20 5.44
CA PRO A 44 21.79 7.67 4.14
C PRO A 44 20.80 7.29 3.03
N LEU A 45 20.66 8.17 2.02
CA LEU A 45 19.69 8.01 0.93
C LEU A 45 19.75 6.62 0.28
N GLU A 46 20.95 6.08 0.02
CA GLU A 46 21.13 4.76 -0.58
C GLU A 46 20.45 3.65 0.24
N GLN A 47 20.54 3.72 1.57
CA GLN A 47 19.91 2.75 2.45
C GLN A 47 18.39 2.92 2.46
N VAL A 48 17.89 4.15 2.43
CA VAL A 48 16.44 4.42 2.29
C VAL A 48 15.92 3.84 0.97
N LEU A 49 16.64 4.05 -0.13
CA LEU A 49 16.26 3.52 -1.44
C LEU A 49 16.20 2.00 -1.45
N SER A 50 17.07 1.31 -0.69
CA SER A 50 17.04 -0.15 -0.55
C SER A 50 15.75 -0.70 0.11
N LEU A 51 15.04 0.13 0.88
CA LEU A 51 13.77 -0.23 1.51
C LEU A 51 12.58 -0.17 0.54
N LEU A 52 12.74 0.52 -0.60
CA LEU A 52 11.69 0.77 -1.58
C LEU A 52 11.52 -0.40 -2.56
N ARG A 53 11.15 -1.55 -2.03
CA ARG A 53 10.93 -2.78 -2.80
C ARG A 53 9.43 -3.13 -2.86
N PRO A 54 8.98 -3.86 -3.89
CA PRO A 54 7.64 -4.46 -3.89
C PRO A 54 7.46 -5.35 -2.66
N TYR A 55 6.30 -5.26 -2.03
CA TYR A 55 5.95 -6.14 -0.92
C TYR A 55 5.61 -7.56 -1.44
N PRO A 56 5.94 -8.65 -0.72
CA PRO A 56 5.63 -10.00 -1.17
C PRO A 56 4.12 -10.20 -1.42
N ALA A 57 3.74 -10.71 -2.59
CA ALA A 57 2.33 -10.87 -2.97
C ALA A 57 1.60 -11.96 -2.17
N ASP A 58 2.34 -12.98 -1.75
CA ASP A 58 1.91 -14.08 -0.89
C ASP A 58 1.58 -13.64 0.54
N GLU A 59 2.13 -12.50 0.98
CA GLU A 59 1.78 -11.85 2.24
C GLU A 59 0.61 -10.85 2.10
N MET A 60 -0.02 -10.77 0.93
CA MET A 60 -1.10 -9.84 0.65
C MET A 60 -2.40 -10.56 0.28
N ASN A 61 -3.53 -9.92 0.54
CA ASN A 61 -4.83 -10.37 0.06
C ASN A 61 -5.62 -9.18 -0.53
N ALA A 62 -6.48 -9.47 -1.49
CA ALA A 62 -7.38 -8.52 -2.11
C ALA A 62 -8.72 -9.18 -2.44
N TYR A 63 -9.82 -8.45 -2.27
CA TYR A 63 -11.17 -8.90 -2.56
C TYR A 63 -12.02 -7.72 -3.01
N PRO A 64 -13.09 -7.94 -3.79
CA PRO A 64 -14.00 -6.88 -4.19
C PRO A 64 -14.78 -6.36 -2.98
N ILE A 65 -14.95 -5.04 -2.90
CA ILE A 65 -15.71 -4.32 -1.86
C ILE A 65 -16.76 -3.39 -2.50
N ASP A 66 -17.65 -2.84 -1.67
CA ASP A 66 -18.70 -1.93 -2.12
C ASP A 66 -18.11 -0.65 -2.72
N LYS A 67 -18.68 -0.19 -3.84
CA LYS A 67 -18.30 1.06 -4.52
C LYS A 67 -18.62 2.29 -3.68
N ALA A 68 -19.49 2.18 -2.66
CA ALA A 68 -19.79 3.24 -1.71
C ALA A 68 -18.54 3.81 -1.02
N ILE A 69 -17.46 3.01 -0.88
CA ILE A 69 -16.15 3.44 -0.35
C ILE A 69 -15.56 4.65 -1.09
N LYS A 70 -15.94 4.88 -2.35
CA LYS A 70 -15.45 6.02 -3.16
C LYS A 70 -15.94 7.38 -2.64
N SER A 71 -17.01 7.41 -1.85
CA SER A 71 -17.52 8.64 -1.26
C SER A 71 -16.70 9.00 -0.02
N PRO A 72 -16.09 10.21 0.06
CA PRO A 72 -15.36 10.65 1.27
C PRO A 72 -16.24 10.74 2.52
N LYS A 73 -17.58 10.75 2.36
CA LYS A 73 -18.55 10.78 3.47
C LYS A 73 -18.93 9.40 3.98
N ALA A 74 -18.63 8.33 3.24
CA ALA A 74 -18.99 6.98 3.63
C ALA A 74 -18.15 6.56 4.84
N GLN A 75 -18.80 6.00 5.86
CA GLN A 75 -18.14 5.54 7.09
C GLN A 75 -18.73 4.21 7.56
N GLY A 76 -17.92 3.43 8.27
CA GLY A 76 -18.34 2.19 8.92
C GLY A 76 -17.71 0.92 8.33
N PRO A 77 -17.73 -0.19 9.09
CA PRO A 77 -16.98 -1.40 8.74
C PRO A 77 -17.53 -2.12 7.50
N HIS A 78 -18.80 -1.92 7.16
CA HIS A 78 -19.44 -2.53 5.98
C HIS A 78 -18.75 -2.16 4.66
N LEU A 79 -18.07 -1.01 4.60
CA LEU A 79 -17.34 -0.56 3.40
C LEU A 79 -16.11 -1.42 3.08
N MET A 80 -15.60 -2.16 4.07
CA MET A 80 -14.45 -3.05 3.93
C MET A 80 -14.88 -4.53 3.91
N GLN A 81 -16.17 -4.83 3.90
CA GLN A 81 -16.65 -6.21 3.82
C GLN A 81 -16.46 -6.78 2.43
N ALA A 82 -15.99 -8.02 2.37
CA ALA A 82 -15.81 -8.74 1.12
C ALA A 82 -17.17 -9.03 0.47
N LEU A 83 -17.32 -8.66 -0.80
CA LEU A 83 -18.49 -8.97 -1.62
C LEU A 83 -18.28 -10.20 -2.53
N GLY A 84 -17.10 -10.81 -2.48
CA GLY A 84 -16.73 -11.93 -3.34
C GLY A 84 -15.44 -12.62 -2.86
N PRO A 85 -14.98 -13.65 -3.59
CA PRO A 85 -13.80 -14.41 -3.21
C PRO A 85 -12.51 -13.56 -3.29
N PRO A 86 -11.45 -13.99 -2.56
CA PRO A 86 -10.10 -13.45 -2.74
C PRO A 86 -9.61 -13.50 -4.18
N LEU A 87 -8.76 -12.54 -4.55
CA LEU A 87 -8.03 -12.49 -5.82
C LEU A 87 -6.67 -13.20 -5.74
N ALA A 88 -6.20 -13.49 -4.52
CA ALA A 88 -5.05 -14.35 -4.25
C ALA A 88 -5.43 -15.81 -4.55
N GLU A 89 -4.49 -16.56 -5.14
CA GLU A 89 -4.61 -18.01 -5.35
C GLU A 89 -4.06 -18.78 -4.15
#